data_AF-A0AAF6AWZ9-F1
#
_entry.id   AF-A0AAF6AWZ9-F1
#
_cell.length_a   1.000
_cell.length_b   1.000
_cell.length_c   1.000
_cell.angle_alpha   90.00
_cell.angle_beta   90.00
_cell.angle_gamma   90.00
#
_symmetry.space_group_name_H-M   'P 1'
#
loop_
_entity.id
_entity.type
_entity.pdbx_description
1 polymer ?
#
loop_
_entity_poly.entity_id
_entity_poly.type
_entity_poly.pdbx_seq_one_letter_code
_entity_poly.pdbx_strand_id
1 'polypeptide(L)'
;MMSTVVPVLFIQCLLSILLTTTLAAPITITRETFRACRPGSWAGIPSDCCPPKVIDGPIVDFRPKYDASKPLRVRKALQCLSGHELQTYLRKLEKGYVLMRALPDSDPRSFKRQNAIHCAYGTGSFLQDGSTNLTIDVHLNWLFLPWHRMFVYFHERILQKLLGDPEFSLHFWNFDNSVTATPRHGSRGCYKAGHFVPPMYNDPSKATFEANRSVRAFDPNRAVDYAYNFNPLLGPPAWPNNTVEEQTRMNREVMHRSMITLANTTNFIGKTYRVGDAQILIPAVGAGTIELVPHNTLHAWIGGWMLQPITAPIDPLFYPFHANMERLWSVWRKLGYGNDDPTDPDWLNATFLFWDENSVMRRVRVRDFLDLNALGYRYEKVNDASWIFFDNSTSPRAP
;
A
#
# COMPACT_ATOMS: atom_id res chain seq x y z
N MET A 1 -72.36 18.24 12.29
CA MET A 1 -71.16 18.17 11.43
C MET A 1 -70.09 19.04 12.05
N MET A 2 -69.16 18.47 12.81
CA MET A 2 -67.92 19.13 13.22
C MET A 2 -66.80 18.10 13.09
N SER A 3 -65.80 18.47 12.29
CA SER A 3 -64.81 17.59 11.69
C SER A 3 -63.68 17.28 12.68
N THR A 4 -63.48 16.00 12.97
CA THR A 4 -62.35 15.44 13.72
C THR A 4 -61.24 15.04 12.76
N VAL A 5 -60.35 15.95 12.33
CA VAL A 5 -59.11 15.57 11.63
C VAL A 5 -57.98 16.56 11.89
N VAL A 6 -57.40 16.56 13.09
CA VAL A 6 -55.98 16.91 13.37
C VAL A 6 -55.61 16.12 14.64
N PRO A 7 -54.73 15.10 14.61
CA PRO A 7 -53.29 15.28 14.39
C PRO A 7 -52.59 14.07 13.75
N VAL A 8 -52.39 14.06 12.43
CA VAL A 8 -51.54 13.03 11.77
C VAL A 8 -50.35 13.67 11.03
N LEU A 9 -50.44 14.95 10.68
CA LEU A 9 -49.41 15.65 9.90
C LEU A 9 -48.19 16.12 10.71
N PHE A 10 -48.29 16.26 12.04
CA PHE A 10 -47.13 16.64 12.88
C PHE A 10 -46.24 15.43 13.26
N ILE A 11 -46.79 14.23 13.29
CA ILE A 11 -46.03 13.01 13.62
C ILE A 11 -45.31 12.47 12.37
N GLN A 12 -45.87 12.64 11.17
CA GLN A 12 -45.19 12.26 9.92
C GLN A 12 -44.03 13.19 9.56
N CYS A 13 -44.02 14.45 10.00
CA CYS A 13 -42.89 15.35 9.77
C CYS A 13 -41.69 15.02 10.69
N LEU A 14 -41.94 14.56 11.93
CA LEU A 14 -40.90 14.06 12.84
C LEU A 14 -40.37 12.67 12.45
N LEU A 15 -41.19 11.81 11.84
CA LEU A 15 -40.76 10.50 11.31
C LEU A 15 -40.04 10.59 9.95
N SER A 16 -40.23 11.68 9.20
CA SER A 16 -39.53 11.91 7.92
C SER A 16 -38.19 12.65 8.09
N ILE A 17 -37.92 13.24 9.26
CA ILE A 17 -36.62 13.81 9.63
C ILE A 17 -35.69 12.75 10.30
N LEU A 18 -36.13 11.48 10.35
CA LEU A 18 -35.29 10.32 10.67
C LEU A 18 -34.65 9.67 9.43
N LEU A 19 -34.59 10.40 8.31
CA LEU A 19 -33.73 10.06 7.17
C LEU A 19 -32.26 10.31 7.56
N THR A 20 -31.67 9.27 8.14
CA THR A 20 -30.24 8.91 8.07
C THR A 20 -29.27 10.08 8.16
N THR A 21 -29.20 10.73 9.32
CA THR A 21 -27.90 11.16 9.81
C THR A 21 -27.16 9.89 10.24
N THR A 22 -26.55 9.18 9.29
CA THR A 22 -25.51 8.22 9.67
C THR A 22 -24.42 9.05 10.33
N LEU A 23 -24.38 9.02 11.67
CA LEU A 23 -23.27 9.57 12.42
C LEU A 23 -21.99 9.00 11.81
N ALA A 24 -21.02 9.88 11.57
CA ALA A 24 -19.67 9.51 11.14
C ALA A 24 -19.19 8.32 11.98
N ALA A 25 -18.76 7.24 11.31
CA ALA A 25 -18.37 6.00 11.94
C ALA A 25 -17.21 5.34 11.17
N PRO A 26 -16.36 4.54 11.85
CA PRO A 26 -15.24 3.86 11.22
C PRO A 26 -15.70 2.84 10.19
N ILE A 27 -15.00 2.76 9.06
CA ILE A 27 -15.14 1.64 8.13
C ILE A 27 -14.84 0.34 8.86
N THR A 28 -15.76 -0.62 8.81
CA THR A 28 -15.63 -1.90 9.51
C THR A 28 -15.89 -3.03 8.54
N ILE A 29 -14.96 -3.97 8.46
CA ILE A 29 -15.13 -5.23 7.74
C ILE A 29 -15.50 -6.33 8.74
N THR A 30 -16.62 -6.98 8.47
CA THR A 30 -17.18 -8.04 9.30
C THR A 30 -17.24 -9.38 8.56
N ARG A 31 -17.71 -10.41 9.27
CA ARG A 31 -18.00 -11.71 8.65
C ARG A 31 -19.08 -11.57 7.59
N GLU A 32 -20.07 -10.73 7.84
CA GLU A 32 -21.16 -10.40 6.95
C GLU A 32 -20.64 -9.69 5.69
N THR A 33 -19.71 -8.74 5.83
CA THR A 33 -19.04 -8.09 4.68
C THR A 33 -18.36 -9.12 3.77
N PHE A 34 -17.65 -10.10 4.33
CA PHE A 34 -17.02 -11.19 3.56
C PHE A 34 -18.07 -12.11 2.88
N ARG A 35 -19.11 -12.48 3.61
CA ARG A 35 -20.19 -13.33 3.11
C ARG A 35 -20.96 -12.66 1.96
N ALA A 36 -21.17 -11.35 2.07
CA ALA A 36 -21.89 -10.52 1.11
C ALA A 36 -20.99 -9.98 -0.03
N CYS A 37 -19.72 -10.37 -0.07
CA CYS A 37 -18.81 -9.98 -1.13
C CYS A 37 -19.39 -10.28 -2.51
N ARG A 38 -19.27 -9.30 -3.40
CA ARG A 38 -19.68 -9.36 -4.80
C ARG A 38 -18.51 -9.05 -5.72
N PRO A 39 -18.56 -9.45 -7.00
CA PRO A 39 -17.57 -9.00 -7.98
C PRO A 39 -17.44 -7.47 -7.96
N GLY A 40 -16.22 -7.00 -7.84
CA GLY A 40 -15.88 -5.58 -7.90
C GLY A 40 -15.68 -5.10 -9.34
N SER A 41 -15.26 -3.85 -9.47
CA SER A 41 -14.87 -3.27 -10.75
C SER A 41 -13.73 -2.29 -10.56
N TRP A 42 -12.79 -2.27 -11.49
CA TRP A 42 -11.77 -1.22 -11.58
C TRP A 42 -11.74 -0.68 -13.00
N ALA A 43 -11.89 0.64 -13.13
CA ALA A 43 -11.99 1.32 -14.43
C ALA A 43 -13.01 0.68 -15.40
N GLY A 44 -14.12 0.16 -14.87
CA GLY A 44 -15.16 -0.52 -15.65
C GLY A 44 -14.89 -1.99 -15.97
N ILE A 45 -13.72 -2.53 -15.59
CA ILE A 45 -13.37 -3.95 -15.76
C ILE A 45 -13.89 -4.74 -14.56
N PRO A 46 -14.86 -5.66 -14.73
CA PRO A 46 -15.35 -6.50 -13.65
C PRO A 46 -14.26 -7.42 -13.12
N SER A 47 -14.25 -7.68 -11.81
CA SER A 47 -13.30 -8.58 -11.19
C SER A 47 -13.93 -9.39 -10.07
N ASP A 48 -13.88 -10.72 -10.18
CA ASP A 48 -14.31 -11.60 -9.08
C ASP A 48 -13.12 -11.93 -8.18
N CYS A 49 -12.99 -11.14 -7.12
CA CYS A 49 -11.91 -11.23 -6.15
C CYS A 49 -12.38 -11.68 -4.79
N CYS A 50 -13.60 -12.20 -4.68
CA CYS A 50 -14.16 -12.49 -3.38
C CYS A 50 -13.34 -13.55 -2.64
N PRO A 51 -12.98 -13.30 -1.38
CA PRO A 51 -12.45 -14.33 -0.52
C PRO A 51 -13.49 -15.45 -0.34
N PRO A 52 -13.10 -16.62 0.21
CA PRO A 52 -14.05 -17.62 0.64
C PRO A 52 -15.17 -16.97 1.48
N LYS A 53 -16.43 -17.13 1.04
CA LYS A 53 -17.60 -16.51 1.67
C LYS A 53 -17.83 -16.99 3.11
N VAL A 54 -17.31 -18.17 3.42
CA VAL A 54 -17.32 -18.74 4.76
C VAL A 54 -15.93 -18.58 5.35
N ILE A 55 -15.87 -17.91 6.50
CA ILE A 55 -14.67 -17.83 7.32
C ILE A 55 -14.72 -19.00 8.30
N ASP A 56 -13.83 -19.96 8.16
CA ASP A 56 -13.70 -21.07 9.10
C ASP A 56 -13.10 -20.58 10.43
N GLY A 57 -13.72 -20.95 11.54
CA GLY A 57 -13.24 -20.62 12.88
C GLY A 57 -13.53 -19.18 13.37
N PRO A 58 -13.00 -18.82 14.55
CA PRO A 58 -13.26 -17.52 15.17
C PRO A 58 -12.50 -16.38 14.47
N ILE A 59 -13.10 -15.20 14.49
CA ILE A 59 -12.39 -13.95 14.21
C ILE A 59 -11.74 -13.51 15.52
N VAL A 60 -10.42 -13.38 15.53
CA VAL A 60 -9.66 -13.03 16.74
C VAL A 60 -9.07 -11.64 16.59
N ASP A 61 -9.26 -10.79 17.59
CA ASP A 61 -8.65 -9.46 17.60
C ASP A 61 -7.12 -9.57 17.56
N PHE A 62 -6.51 -8.91 16.59
CA PHE A 62 -5.07 -8.76 16.51
C PHE A 62 -4.59 -7.90 17.66
N ARG A 63 -3.45 -8.30 18.23
CA ARG A 63 -2.69 -7.46 19.15
C ARG A 63 -1.24 -7.57 18.74
N PRO A 64 -0.55 -6.44 18.47
CA PRO A 64 0.86 -6.48 18.18
C PRO A 64 1.59 -7.09 19.40
N LYS A 65 2.31 -8.18 19.16
CA LYS A 65 3.09 -8.88 20.18
C LYS A 65 4.54 -8.90 19.70
N TYR A 66 5.34 -8.02 20.29
CA TYR A 66 6.77 -8.04 20.12
C TYR A 66 7.44 -8.27 21.47
N ASP A 67 8.37 -9.22 21.49
CA ASP A 67 9.23 -9.46 22.64
C ASP A 67 10.32 -8.38 22.64
N ALA A 68 10.18 -7.39 23.51
CA ALA A 68 11.11 -6.27 23.62
C ALA A 68 12.54 -6.68 24.01
N SER A 69 12.76 -7.92 24.47
CA SER A 69 14.11 -8.46 24.72
C SER A 69 14.86 -8.86 23.45
N LYS A 70 14.16 -9.05 22.33
CA LYS A 70 14.76 -9.39 21.04
C LYS A 70 15.17 -8.12 20.28
N PRO A 71 16.12 -8.20 19.34
CA PRO A 71 16.40 -7.11 18.41
C PRO A 71 15.33 -7.01 17.32
N LEU A 72 14.99 -5.77 16.93
CA LEU A 72 14.03 -5.55 15.84
C LEU A 72 14.59 -6.07 14.52
N ARG A 73 13.76 -6.77 13.74
CA ARG A 73 14.10 -7.13 12.37
C ARG A 73 14.34 -5.86 11.55
N VAL A 74 15.35 -5.90 10.69
CA VAL A 74 15.71 -4.75 9.84
C VAL A 74 15.33 -5.07 8.41
N ARG A 75 14.30 -4.40 7.89
CA ARG A 75 14.03 -4.38 6.45
C ARG A 75 15.13 -3.54 5.80
N LYS A 76 15.95 -4.16 4.95
CA LYS A 76 17.11 -3.54 4.30
C LYS A 76 16.76 -3.01 2.91
N ALA A 77 17.56 -2.07 2.44
CA ALA A 77 17.41 -1.54 1.09
C ALA A 77 18.02 -2.54 0.09
N LEU A 78 17.20 -3.04 -0.85
CA LEU A 78 17.57 -4.15 -1.73
C LEU A 78 18.88 -3.92 -2.51
N GLN A 79 19.13 -2.70 -2.98
CA GLN A 79 20.31 -2.34 -3.76
C GLN A 79 21.64 -2.38 -2.97
N CYS A 80 21.58 -2.46 -1.65
CA CYS A 80 22.78 -2.55 -0.80
C CYS A 80 23.14 -3.96 -0.36
N LEU A 81 22.26 -4.94 -0.59
CA LEU A 81 22.58 -6.34 -0.36
C LEU A 81 23.74 -6.75 -1.30
N SER A 82 24.72 -7.45 -0.76
CA SER A 82 25.86 -7.92 -1.55
C SER A 82 26.48 -9.19 -0.95
N GLY A 83 27.34 -9.86 -1.72
CA GLY A 83 28.07 -11.04 -1.26
C GLY A 83 27.17 -12.14 -0.68
N HIS A 84 27.58 -12.72 0.46
CA HIS A 84 26.87 -13.81 1.11
C HIS A 84 25.45 -13.41 1.59
N GLU A 85 25.27 -12.15 2.00
CA GLU A 85 23.97 -11.66 2.45
C GLU A 85 22.95 -11.67 1.31
N LEU A 86 23.31 -11.11 0.15
CA LEU A 86 22.45 -11.12 -1.03
C LEU A 86 22.08 -12.55 -1.42
N GLN A 87 23.07 -13.45 -1.50
CA GLN A 87 22.83 -14.84 -1.89
C GLN A 87 21.91 -15.57 -0.88
N THR A 88 22.05 -15.27 0.41
CA THR A 88 21.18 -15.85 1.45
C THR A 88 19.76 -15.31 1.32
N TYR A 89 19.60 -14.00 1.14
CA TYR A 89 18.30 -13.37 0.97
C TYR A 89 17.58 -13.91 -0.27
N LEU A 90 18.25 -13.95 -1.43
CA LEU A 90 17.67 -14.44 -2.68
C LEU A 90 17.20 -15.89 -2.57
N ARG A 91 18.02 -16.77 -1.99
CA ARG A 91 17.66 -18.18 -1.78
C ARG A 91 16.41 -18.33 -0.91
N LYS A 92 16.31 -17.53 0.17
CA LYS A 92 15.15 -17.55 1.07
C LYS A 92 13.92 -16.96 0.39
N LEU A 93 14.05 -15.82 -0.28
CA LEU A 93 12.96 -15.16 -1.00
C LEU A 93 12.38 -16.07 -2.10
N GLU A 94 13.25 -16.65 -2.92
CA GLU A 94 12.88 -17.60 -3.97
C GLU A 94 12.17 -18.83 -3.38
N LYS A 95 12.77 -19.47 -2.36
CA LYS A 95 12.14 -20.61 -1.67
C LYS A 95 10.79 -20.24 -1.07
N GLY A 96 10.65 -19.06 -0.49
CA GLY A 96 9.40 -18.58 0.11
C GLY A 96 8.28 -18.46 -0.91
N TYR A 97 8.55 -17.85 -2.07
CA TYR A 97 7.57 -17.76 -3.15
C TYR A 97 7.27 -19.11 -3.81
N VAL A 98 8.26 -20.00 -3.96
CA VAL A 98 8.01 -21.39 -4.40
C VAL A 98 7.02 -22.07 -3.46
N LEU A 99 7.26 -22.01 -2.15
CA LEU A 99 6.38 -22.63 -1.15
C LEU A 99 4.99 -21.99 -1.13
N MET A 100 4.90 -20.66 -1.22
CA MET A 100 3.62 -19.95 -1.20
C MET A 100 2.78 -20.23 -2.45
N ARG A 101 3.41 -20.39 -3.62
CA ARG A 101 2.75 -20.80 -4.87
C ARG A 101 2.36 -22.27 -4.88
N ALA A 102 3.06 -23.11 -4.12
CA ALA A 102 2.75 -24.53 -3.97
C ALA A 102 1.57 -24.82 -3.02
N LEU A 103 1.13 -23.82 -2.23
CA LEU A 103 -0.07 -23.96 -1.41
C LEU A 103 -1.32 -24.12 -2.29
N PRO A 104 -2.31 -24.94 -1.88
CA PRO A 104 -3.60 -25.00 -2.57
C PRO A 104 -4.26 -23.62 -2.66
N ASP A 105 -4.96 -23.35 -3.76
CA ASP A 105 -5.73 -22.11 -3.96
C ASP A 105 -6.81 -21.84 -2.87
N SER A 106 -7.23 -22.90 -2.16
CA SER A 106 -8.14 -22.80 -1.01
C SER A 106 -7.45 -22.33 0.27
N ASP A 107 -6.12 -22.48 0.38
CA ASP A 107 -5.37 -21.99 1.53
C ASP A 107 -5.31 -20.45 1.48
N PRO A 108 -5.76 -19.74 2.53
CA PRO A 108 -5.77 -18.27 2.56
C PRO A 108 -4.37 -17.64 2.48
N ARG A 109 -3.32 -18.43 2.72
CA ARG A 109 -1.92 -18.01 2.63
C ARG A 109 -1.33 -18.20 1.23
N SER A 110 -2.03 -18.88 0.33
CA SER A 110 -1.58 -19.10 -1.04
C SER A 110 -1.37 -17.78 -1.77
N PHE A 111 -0.43 -17.76 -2.73
CA PHE A 111 -0.11 -16.55 -3.48
C PHE A 111 -1.33 -15.98 -4.23
N LYS A 112 -2.21 -16.86 -4.73
CA LYS A 112 -3.49 -16.47 -5.34
C LYS A 112 -4.39 -15.73 -4.36
N ARG A 113 -4.49 -16.18 -3.10
CA ARG A 113 -5.31 -15.53 -2.07
C ARG A 113 -4.71 -14.22 -1.59
N GLN A 114 -3.40 -14.09 -1.58
CA GLN A 114 -2.72 -12.81 -1.35
C GLN A 114 -3.07 -11.78 -2.44
N ASN A 115 -3.18 -12.17 -3.72
CA ASN A 115 -3.70 -11.26 -4.75
C ASN A 115 -5.19 -10.95 -4.55
N ALA A 116 -6.01 -11.98 -4.29
CA ALA A 116 -7.46 -11.81 -4.16
C ALA A 116 -7.85 -10.83 -3.05
N ILE A 117 -7.14 -10.82 -1.92
CA ILE A 117 -7.46 -9.91 -0.81
C ILE A 117 -7.25 -8.45 -1.22
N HIS A 118 -6.13 -8.12 -1.86
CA HIS A 118 -5.86 -6.77 -2.37
C HIS A 118 -6.89 -6.35 -3.40
N CYS A 119 -7.21 -7.23 -4.34
CA CYS A 119 -8.24 -6.96 -5.31
C CYS A 119 -9.60 -6.71 -4.66
N ALA A 120 -10.03 -7.52 -3.70
CA ALA A 120 -11.33 -7.34 -3.02
C ALA A 120 -11.43 -5.98 -2.32
N TYR A 121 -10.35 -5.58 -1.64
CA TYR A 121 -10.25 -4.29 -0.94
C TYR A 121 -10.07 -3.09 -1.87
N GLY A 122 -9.62 -3.29 -3.11
CA GLY A 122 -9.31 -2.22 -4.07
C GLY A 122 -10.25 -2.10 -5.27
N THR A 123 -11.41 -2.76 -5.23
CA THR A 123 -12.35 -2.82 -6.38
C THR A 123 -13.81 -2.63 -6.00
N GLY A 124 -14.08 -2.26 -4.74
CA GLY A 124 -15.45 -2.15 -4.24
C GLY A 124 -16.17 -3.51 -4.14
N SER A 125 -15.44 -4.61 -3.98
CA SER A 125 -16.04 -5.95 -3.82
C SER A 125 -16.79 -6.10 -2.50
N PHE A 126 -16.36 -5.35 -1.47
CA PHE A 126 -17.02 -5.30 -0.16
C PHE A 126 -18.02 -4.16 -0.08
N LEU A 127 -19.18 -4.45 0.51
CA LEU A 127 -20.21 -3.47 0.84
C LEU A 127 -20.01 -2.93 2.25
N GLN A 128 -20.36 -1.67 2.48
CA GLN A 128 -20.49 -1.16 3.84
C GLN A 128 -21.70 -1.81 4.52
N ASP A 129 -21.52 -2.29 5.76
CA ASP A 129 -22.58 -2.95 6.51
C ASP A 129 -23.81 -2.04 6.64
N GLY A 130 -25.01 -2.59 6.38
CA GLY A 130 -26.26 -1.83 6.36
C GLY A 130 -26.52 -1.03 5.07
N SER A 131 -25.60 -1.06 4.10
CA SER A 131 -25.80 -0.47 2.77
C SER A 131 -25.97 -1.54 1.69
N THR A 132 -26.75 -1.23 0.65
CA THR A 132 -26.84 -2.05 -0.57
C THR A 132 -25.98 -1.50 -1.71
N ASN A 133 -25.58 -0.23 -1.62
CA ASN A 133 -25.03 0.53 -2.76
C ASN A 133 -23.66 1.16 -2.47
N LEU A 134 -23.27 1.30 -1.19
CA LEU A 134 -21.96 1.85 -0.82
C LEU A 134 -20.94 0.72 -0.70
N THR A 135 -19.87 0.82 -1.47
CA THR A 135 -18.75 -0.12 -1.48
C THR A 135 -17.59 0.43 -0.65
N ILE A 136 -16.68 -0.45 -0.26
CA ILE A 136 -15.43 -0.13 0.45
C ILE A 136 -14.27 -0.20 -0.54
N ASP A 137 -13.45 0.84 -0.55
CA ASP A 137 -12.15 0.86 -1.21
C ASP A 137 -11.10 1.47 -0.28
N VAL A 138 -9.95 0.84 -0.18
CA VAL A 138 -8.83 1.29 0.66
C VAL A 138 -7.92 2.29 -0.05
N HIS A 139 -8.09 2.48 -1.36
CA HIS A 139 -7.34 3.43 -2.17
C HIS A 139 -8.02 4.80 -2.25
N LEU A 140 -7.24 5.79 -2.61
CA LEU A 140 -7.63 7.19 -2.86
C LEU A 140 -8.24 7.85 -1.63
N ASN A 141 -7.81 7.43 -0.45
CA ASN A 141 -8.28 7.93 0.84
C ASN A 141 -7.30 7.60 1.97
N TRP A 142 -7.59 8.09 3.17
CA TRP A 142 -6.74 7.96 4.36
C TRP A 142 -6.45 6.51 4.83
N LEU A 143 -7.14 5.49 4.30
CA LEU A 143 -6.90 4.08 4.64
C LEU A 143 -5.76 3.46 3.83
N PHE A 144 -5.27 4.14 2.78
CA PHE A 144 -4.27 3.63 1.85
C PHE A 144 -3.00 3.14 2.56
N LEU A 145 -2.28 4.02 3.27
CA LEU A 145 -1.03 3.67 3.95
C LEU A 145 -1.19 2.60 5.04
N PRO A 146 -2.14 2.71 6.01
CA PRO A 146 -2.26 1.71 7.06
C PRO A 146 -2.72 0.35 6.53
N TRP A 147 -3.62 0.29 5.55
CA TRP A 147 -4.05 -0.99 5.00
C TRP A 147 -2.91 -1.71 4.28
N HIS A 148 -2.10 -0.99 3.48
CA HIS A 148 -0.94 -1.59 2.81
C HIS A 148 0.15 -2.03 3.80
N ARG A 149 0.35 -1.30 4.92
CA ARG A 149 1.22 -1.77 6.02
C ARG A 149 0.74 -3.12 6.58
N MET A 150 -0.55 -3.26 6.86
CA MET A 150 -1.13 -4.52 7.34
C MET A 150 -0.91 -5.64 6.33
N PHE A 151 -1.15 -5.36 5.04
CA PHE A 151 -1.02 -6.36 3.99
C PHE A 151 0.43 -6.87 3.87
N VAL A 152 1.41 -5.96 3.79
CA VAL A 152 2.84 -6.33 3.74
C VAL A 152 3.27 -7.05 5.03
N TYR A 153 2.75 -6.64 6.19
CA TYR A 153 3.03 -7.29 7.48
C TYR A 153 2.61 -8.76 7.49
N PHE A 154 1.35 -9.08 7.15
CA PHE A 154 0.90 -10.47 7.14
C PHE A 154 1.57 -11.28 6.03
N HIS A 155 1.83 -10.68 4.87
CA HIS A 155 2.57 -11.34 3.79
C HIS A 155 3.99 -11.77 4.24
N GLU A 156 4.72 -10.88 4.92
CA GLU A 156 6.03 -11.18 5.51
C GLU A 156 5.94 -12.34 6.51
N ARG A 157 4.94 -12.34 7.40
CA ARG A 157 4.75 -13.40 8.40
C ARG A 157 4.41 -14.75 7.79
N ILE A 158 3.62 -14.76 6.72
CA ILE A 158 3.34 -15.99 5.97
C ILE A 158 4.63 -16.54 5.37
N LEU A 159 5.47 -15.70 4.76
CA LEU A 159 6.78 -16.14 4.24
C LEU A 159 7.68 -16.68 5.36
N GLN A 160 7.75 -16.01 6.51
CA GLN A 160 8.49 -16.50 7.70
C GLN A 160 8.03 -17.91 8.10
N LYS A 161 6.70 -18.13 8.17
CA LYS A 161 6.12 -19.43 8.52
C LYS A 161 6.48 -20.51 7.50
N LEU A 162 6.32 -20.22 6.22
CA LEU A 162 6.63 -21.18 5.14
C LEU A 162 8.12 -21.52 5.11
N LEU A 163 8.98 -20.55 5.38
CA LEU A 163 10.43 -20.76 5.44
C LEU A 163 10.90 -21.47 6.70
N GLY A 164 10.09 -21.48 7.77
CA GLY A 164 10.55 -21.86 9.11
C GLY A 164 11.60 -20.88 9.66
N ASP A 165 11.55 -19.62 9.22
CA ASP A 165 12.54 -18.58 9.54
C ASP A 165 11.83 -17.34 10.11
N PRO A 166 11.71 -17.22 11.44
CA PRO A 166 11.04 -16.07 12.07
C PRO A 166 11.83 -14.76 11.92
N GLU A 167 13.10 -14.82 11.52
CA GLU A 167 13.98 -13.65 11.35
C GLU A 167 13.97 -13.14 9.90
N PHE A 168 13.36 -13.88 8.96
CA PHE A 168 13.19 -13.41 7.58
C PHE A 168 12.44 -12.07 7.57
N SER A 169 12.89 -11.14 6.73
CA SER A 169 12.22 -9.86 6.52
C SER A 169 12.11 -9.57 5.04
N LEU A 170 10.95 -9.09 4.59
CA LEU A 170 10.81 -8.51 3.27
C LEU A 170 11.56 -7.18 3.25
N HIS A 171 12.62 -7.14 2.46
CA HIS A 171 13.38 -5.94 2.22
C HIS A 171 12.59 -4.98 1.32
N PHE A 172 13.04 -3.73 1.23
CA PHE A 172 12.31 -2.69 0.51
C PHE A 172 13.10 -2.20 -0.70
N TRP A 173 12.38 -1.86 -1.76
CA TRP A 173 12.95 -1.21 -2.92
C TRP A 173 13.05 0.29 -2.63
N ASN A 174 14.25 0.75 -2.32
CA ASN A 174 14.54 2.15 -1.99
C ASN A 174 14.56 3.05 -3.24
N PHE A 175 13.46 3.07 -3.99
CA PHE A 175 13.38 3.77 -5.25
C PHE A 175 13.73 5.24 -5.09
N ASP A 176 13.32 5.87 -3.98
CA ASP A 176 13.43 7.30 -3.71
C ASP A 176 14.88 7.79 -3.52
N ASN A 177 15.84 6.91 -3.22
CA ASN A 177 17.24 7.32 -3.20
C ASN A 177 17.82 7.36 -4.60
N SER A 178 17.98 8.57 -5.13
CA SER A 178 18.54 8.80 -6.45
C SER A 178 20.06 9.02 -6.46
N VAL A 179 20.71 9.13 -5.30
CA VAL A 179 22.13 9.52 -5.19
C VAL A 179 22.93 8.47 -4.42
N THR A 180 23.99 7.97 -5.05
CA THR A 180 25.01 7.19 -4.33
C THR A 180 25.90 8.16 -3.56
N ALA A 181 25.87 8.08 -2.23
CA ALA A 181 26.67 8.93 -1.36
C ALA A 181 27.71 8.10 -0.61
N THR A 182 28.87 8.71 -0.35
CA THR A 182 29.86 8.14 0.55
C THR A 182 29.41 8.40 1.99
N PRO A 183 29.12 7.36 2.80
CA PRO A 183 28.76 7.57 4.19
C PRO A 183 29.91 8.21 4.97
N ARG A 184 29.60 9.08 5.95
CA ARG A 184 30.61 9.52 6.93
C ARG A 184 31.20 8.29 7.63
N HIS A 185 32.51 8.31 7.92
CA HIS A 185 33.20 7.22 8.59
C HIS A 185 32.43 6.74 9.84
N GLY A 186 32.18 5.43 9.93
CA GLY A 186 31.41 4.82 11.03
C GLY A 186 29.88 4.87 10.87
N SER A 187 29.33 5.50 9.84
CA SER A 187 27.88 5.47 9.58
C SER A 187 27.44 4.09 9.12
N ARG A 188 26.37 3.56 9.73
CA ARG A 188 25.68 2.33 9.29
C ARG A 188 24.49 2.69 8.42
N GLY A 189 24.20 1.87 7.40
CA GLY A 189 23.05 2.02 6.51
C GLY A 189 23.39 1.85 5.03
N CYS A 190 22.40 2.08 4.17
CA CYS A 190 22.53 1.97 2.72
C CYS A 190 22.52 3.34 2.03
N TYR A 191 23.63 3.69 1.38
CA TYR A 191 23.80 4.97 0.69
C TYR A 191 23.94 4.82 -0.83
N LYS A 192 23.66 3.63 -1.38
CA LYS A 192 23.63 3.40 -2.84
C LYS A 192 22.28 3.82 -3.41
N ALA A 193 22.31 4.42 -4.60
CA ALA A 193 21.10 4.78 -5.35
C ALA A 193 20.26 3.54 -5.65
N GLY A 194 18.94 3.65 -5.44
CA GLY A 194 17.96 2.57 -5.61
C GLY A 194 16.92 2.85 -6.71
N HIS A 195 17.15 3.84 -7.57
CA HIS A 195 16.20 4.29 -8.60
C HIS A 195 16.02 3.32 -9.80
N PHE A 196 16.70 2.19 -9.82
CA PHE A 196 16.50 1.12 -10.81
C PHE A 196 15.59 0.04 -10.24
N VAL A 197 14.85 -0.65 -11.11
CA VAL A 197 14.12 -1.87 -10.72
C VAL A 197 15.12 -2.89 -10.18
N PRO A 198 14.90 -3.51 -9.00
CA PRO A 198 15.89 -4.40 -8.41
C PRO A 198 16.14 -5.63 -9.30
N PRO A 199 17.37 -5.88 -9.79
CA PRO A 199 17.65 -6.91 -10.78
C PRO A 199 17.23 -8.33 -10.37
N MET A 200 17.17 -8.60 -9.06
CA MET A 200 16.71 -9.89 -8.53
C MET A 200 15.25 -10.26 -8.82
N TYR A 201 14.44 -9.30 -9.26
CA TYR A 201 13.07 -9.55 -9.71
C TYR A 201 13.00 -9.72 -11.24
N ASN A 202 14.11 -9.55 -11.97
CA ASN A 202 14.19 -9.61 -13.43
C ASN A 202 14.90 -10.87 -13.95
N ASP A 203 15.26 -11.82 -13.10
CA ASP A 203 15.85 -13.10 -13.50
C ASP A 203 14.75 -14.15 -13.77
N PRO A 204 14.49 -14.53 -15.04
CA PRO A 204 13.40 -15.42 -15.41
C PRO A 204 13.53 -16.85 -14.85
N SER A 205 14.68 -17.22 -14.29
CA SER A 205 14.85 -18.50 -13.61
C SER A 205 14.29 -18.52 -12.18
N LYS A 206 13.89 -17.36 -11.64
CA LYS A 206 13.51 -17.19 -10.23
C LYS A 206 12.00 -17.15 -10.02
N ALA A 207 11.54 -17.71 -8.90
CA ALA A 207 10.13 -17.66 -8.50
C ALA A 207 9.60 -16.23 -8.17
N THR A 208 10.52 -15.27 -8.05
CA THR A 208 10.24 -13.84 -7.86
C THR A 208 9.98 -13.10 -9.17
N PHE A 209 10.26 -13.73 -10.31
CA PHE A 209 10.12 -13.11 -11.62
C PHE A 209 8.66 -13.06 -12.08
N GLU A 210 8.37 -12.03 -12.86
CA GLU A 210 7.14 -11.88 -13.62
C GLU A 210 7.45 -11.24 -14.97
N ALA A 211 6.95 -11.87 -16.04
CA ALA A 211 7.17 -11.43 -17.41
C ALA A 211 6.23 -10.30 -17.81
N ASN A 212 5.03 -10.24 -17.20
CA ASN A 212 4.02 -9.24 -17.51
C ASN A 212 4.34 -7.91 -16.81
N ARG A 213 5.34 -7.22 -17.36
CA ARG A 213 5.75 -5.84 -17.05
C ARG A 213 6.03 -5.11 -18.36
N SER A 214 6.14 -3.79 -18.30
CA SER A 214 6.69 -3.02 -19.39
C SER A 214 8.17 -3.36 -19.62
N VAL A 215 8.61 -3.33 -20.89
CA VAL A 215 10.02 -3.48 -21.28
C VAL A 215 10.97 -2.57 -20.49
N ARG A 216 10.48 -1.41 -20.04
CA ARG A 216 11.26 -0.44 -19.24
C ARG A 216 11.70 -1.01 -17.90
N ALA A 217 10.86 -1.84 -17.28
CA ALA A 217 11.16 -2.44 -15.98
C ALA A 217 12.30 -3.47 -16.06
N PHE A 218 12.63 -3.96 -17.26
CA PHE A 218 13.72 -4.89 -17.50
C PHE A 218 15.04 -4.20 -17.90
N ASP A 219 15.02 -2.90 -18.19
CA ASP A 219 16.24 -2.15 -18.54
C ASP A 219 17.03 -1.81 -17.25
N PRO A 220 18.22 -2.42 -17.03
CA PRO A 220 18.98 -2.22 -15.81
C PRO A 220 19.59 -0.81 -15.70
N ASN A 221 19.61 -0.05 -16.79
CA ASN A 221 20.21 1.29 -16.85
C ASN A 221 19.15 2.39 -16.94
N ARG A 222 17.87 2.05 -16.79
CA ARG A 222 16.77 3.03 -16.85
C ARG A 222 16.24 3.35 -15.48
N ALA A 223 16.50 4.57 -15.02
CA ALA A 223 15.88 5.08 -13.80
C ALA A 223 14.36 5.10 -13.98
N VAL A 224 13.64 4.71 -12.93
CA VAL A 224 12.18 4.79 -12.91
C VAL A 224 11.72 6.24 -13.03
N ASP A 225 10.51 6.49 -13.54
CA ASP A 225 9.97 7.84 -13.70
C ASP A 225 8.77 8.05 -12.78
N TYR A 226 8.92 8.94 -11.80
CA TYR A 226 7.85 9.27 -10.85
C TYR A 226 6.78 10.18 -11.45
N ALA A 227 7.08 10.89 -12.53
CA ALA A 227 6.13 11.75 -13.22
C ALA A 227 5.57 11.09 -14.49
N TYR A 228 5.65 9.76 -14.57
CA TYR A 228 5.23 9.00 -15.73
C TYR A 228 3.76 9.29 -16.07
N ASN A 229 3.56 9.96 -17.21
CA ASN A 229 2.24 10.34 -17.68
C ASN A 229 1.57 9.17 -18.38
N PHE A 230 0.82 8.37 -17.62
CA PHE A 230 -0.05 7.35 -18.17
C PHE A 230 -1.39 7.97 -18.54
N ASN A 231 -1.47 8.55 -19.74
CA ASN A 231 -2.75 8.94 -20.33
C ASN A 231 -3.15 7.93 -21.42
N PRO A 232 -4.07 6.99 -21.15
CA PRO A 232 -4.52 6.03 -22.15
C PRO A 232 -5.35 6.66 -23.28
N LEU A 233 -5.79 7.91 -23.15
CA LEU A 233 -6.61 8.65 -24.13
C LEU A 233 -5.80 9.58 -25.05
N LEU A 234 -4.56 9.95 -24.69
CA LEU A 234 -3.73 10.90 -25.46
C LEU A 234 -2.72 10.23 -26.41
N GLY A 235 -2.90 8.94 -26.71
CA GLY A 235 -1.99 8.18 -27.57
C GLY A 235 -0.84 7.51 -26.81
N PRO A 236 0.13 6.88 -27.51
CA PRO A 236 1.26 6.23 -26.85
C PRO A 236 1.96 7.24 -25.92
N PRO A 237 2.37 6.83 -24.71
CA PRO A 237 3.02 7.71 -23.76
C PRO A 237 4.16 8.47 -24.45
N ALA A 238 4.17 9.80 -24.36
CA ALA A 238 5.33 10.56 -24.80
C ALA A 238 6.51 10.10 -23.95
N TRP A 239 7.53 9.51 -24.59
CA TRP A 239 8.71 8.98 -23.93
C TRP A 239 9.80 10.05 -23.93
N PRO A 240 9.94 10.87 -22.87
CA PRO A 240 11.11 11.71 -22.78
C PRO A 240 12.34 10.78 -22.70
N ASN A 241 13.25 10.89 -23.66
CA ASN A 241 14.50 10.15 -23.68
C ASN A 241 15.51 10.83 -22.74
N ASN A 242 15.12 10.98 -21.46
CA ASN A 242 15.93 11.59 -20.43
C ASN A 242 17.16 10.73 -20.15
N THR A 243 18.29 11.38 -19.92
CA THR A 243 19.44 10.74 -19.29
C THR A 243 19.10 10.29 -17.87
N VAL A 244 19.87 9.36 -17.32
CA VAL A 244 19.71 8.93 -15.91
C VAL A 244 19.85 10.12 -14.95
N GLU A 245 20.75 11.05 -15.24
CA GLU A 245 20.96 12.25 -14.42
C GLU A 245 19.73 13.18 -14.43
N GLU A 246 19.17 13.45 -15.60
CA GLU A 246 17.96 14.27 -15.74
C GLU A 246 16.77 13.62 -15.03
N GLN A 247 16.55 12.32 -15.26
CA GLN A 247 15.43 11.61 -14.64
C GLN A 247 15.55 11.56 -13.13
N THR A 248 16.76 11.31 -12.61
CA THR A 248 17.00 11.27 -11.15
C THR A 248 16.94 12.64 -10.50
N ARG A 249 17.25 13.73 -11.21
CA ARG A 249 16.96 15.10 -10.76
C ARG A 249 15.45 15.34 -10.64
N MET A 250 14.68 15.01 -11.69
CA MET A 250 13.23 15.15 -11.70
C MET A 250 12.55 14.33 -10.60
N ASN A 251 12.99 13.08 -10.42
CA ASN A 251 12.49 12.20 -9.36
C ASN A 251 12.71 12.79 -7.95
N ARG A 252 13.87 13.43 -7.70
CA ARG A 252 14.14 14.09 -6.43
C ARG A 252 13.23 15.29 -6.19
N GLU A 253 12.97 16.09 -7.23
CA GLU A 253 12.00 17.19 -7.16
C GLU A 253 10.61 16.67 -6.81
N VAL A 254 10.17 15.61 -7.50
CA VAL A 254 8.87 14.98 -7.25
C VAL A 254 8.77 14.48 -5.82
N MET A 255 9.78 13.77 -5.32
CA MET A 255 9.81 13.31 -3.91
C MET A 255 9.77 14.48 -2.93
N HIS A 256 10.55 15.53 -3.16
CA HIS A 256 10.53 16.74 -2.32
C HIS A 256 9.11 17.35 -2.25
N ARG A 257 8.44 17.47 -3.40
CA ARG A 257 7.08 18.02 -3.45
C ARG A 257 6.07 17.11 -2.75
N SER A 258 6.10 15.81 -3.02
CA SER A 258 5.14 14.83 -2.47
C SER A 258 5.32 14.56 -0.98
N MET A 259 6.54 14.69 -0.45
CA MET A 259 6.87 14.40 0.96
C MET A 259 6.98 15.64 1.84
N ILE A 260 7.21 16.82 1.26
CA ILE A 260 7.44 18.07 2.02
C ILE A 260 6.48 19.16 1.55
N THR A 261 6.65 19.68 0.33
CA THR A 261 5.98 20.92 -0.10
C THR A 261 4.45 20.82 -0.07
N LEU A 262 3.89 19.68 -0.48
CA LEU A 262 2.45 19.46 -0.58
C LEU A 262 1.88 18.61 0.57
N ALA A 263 2.74 18.13 1.46
CA ALA A 263 2.51 16.98 2.32
C ALA A 263 2.08 17.34 3.75
N ASN A 264 1.12 18.24 3.93
CA ASN A 264 0.48 18.39 5.25
C ASN A 264 -0.32 17.11 5.59
N THR A 265 -0.73 16.90 6.86
CA THR A 265 -1.39 15.66 7.29
C THR A 265 -2.54 15.21 6.39
N THR A 266 -3.47 16.12 6.05
CA THR A 266 -4.62 15.78 5.20
C THR A 266 -4.20 15.42 3.78
N ASN A 267 -3.28 16.18 3.21
CA ASN A 267 -2.82 15.96 1.84
C ASN A 267 -1.92 14.74 1.72
N PHE A 268 -1.08 14.44 2.72
CA PHE A 268 -0.15 13.30 2.65
C PHE A 268 -0.86 11.96 2.78
N ILE A 269 -1.73 11.84 3.78
CA ILE A 269 -2.42 10.58 4.11
C ILE A 269 -3.58 10.31 3.15
N GLY A 270 -4.27 11.36 2.70
CA GLY A 270 -5.43 11.28 1.82
C GLY A 270 -6.73 11.71 2.48
N LYS A 271 -7.78 11.83 1.67
CA LYS A 271 -9.10 12.33 2.09
C LYS A 271 -9.74 11.41 3.13
N THR A 272 -10.50 12.00 4.04
CA THR A 272 -11.27 11.24 5.03
C THR A 272 -12.31 10.34 4.38
N TYR A 273 -12.47 9.12 4.88
CA TYR A 273 -13.38 8.10 4.34
C TYR A 273 -14.00 7.25 5.46
N ARG A 274 -15.32 7.30 5.58
CA ARG A 274 -16.11 6.78 6.69
C ARG A 274 -17.33 5.99 6.18
N VAL A 275 -18.03 5.33 7.10
CA VAL A 275 -19.35 4.76 6.79
C VAL A 275 -20.27 5.87 6.29
N GLY A 276 -20.94 5.62 5.17
CA GLY A 276 -21.78 6.58 4.46
C GLY A 276 -21.08 7.25 3.27
N ASP A 277 -19.74 7.24 3.23
CA ASP A 277 -19.01 7.82 2.10
C ASP A 277 -19.02 6.88 0.89
N ALA A 278 -19.24 7.45 -0.29
CA ALA A 278 -19.09 6.73 -1.55
C ALA A 278 -17.62 6.46 -1.88
N GLN A 279 -17.35 5.35 -2.58
CA GLN A 279 -16.03 5.04 -3.12
C GLN A 279 -15.50 6.20 -3.97
N ILE A 280 -14.24 6.59 -3.74
CA ILE A 280 -13.57 7.63 -4.50
C ILE A 280 -12.93 6.97 -5.73
N LEU A 281 -13.33 7.42 -6.93
CA LEU A 281 -12.86 6.86 -8.21
C LEU A 281 -11.87 7.77 -8.95
N ILE A 282 -11.73 9.02 -8.51
CA ILE A 282 -10.88 10.03 -9.15
C ILE A 282 -9.69 10.29 -8.23
N PRO A 283 -8.46 9.92 -8.62
CA PRO A 283 -7.28 10.09 -7.76
C PRO A 283 -7.07 11.52 -7.26
N ALA A 284 -7.25 12.52 -8.13
CA ALA A 284 -7.09 13.92 -7.79
C ALA A 284 -8.06 14.44 -6.71
N VAL A 285 -9.14 13.69 -6.41
CA VAL A 285 -10.17 14.08 -5.43
C VAL A 285 -9.87 13.55 -4.03
N GLY A 286 -9.10 12.47 -3.90
CA GLY A 286 -8.97 11.80 -2.60
C GLY A 286 -7.60 11.22 -2.26
N ALA A 287 -6.78 10.88 -3.26
CA ALA A 287 -5.48 10.29 -3.01
C ALA A 287 -4.59 11.22 -2.20
N GLY A 288 -3.86 10.63 -1.24
CA GLY A 288 -2.76 11.33 -0.59
C GLY A 288 -1.66 11.69 -1.59
N THR A 289 -0.81 12.66 -1.28
CA THR A 289 0.27 13.10 -2.17
C THR A 289 1.13 11.94 -2.60
N ILE A 290 1.48 11.06 -1.66
CA ILE A 290 2.36 9.92 -1.93
C ILE A 290 1.67 8.80 -2.70
N GLU A 291 0.35 8.62 -2.51
CA GLU A 291 -0.47 7.68 -3.29
C GLU A 291 -0.60 8.16 -4.75
N LEU A 292 -0.85 9.45 -4.93
CA LEU A 292 -0.95 10.07 -6.24
C LEU A 292 0.39 10.00 -6.99
N VAL A 293 1.46 10.45 -6.33
CA VAL A 293 2.82 10.47 -6.87
C VAL A 293 3.84 10.26 -5.75
N PRO A 294 4.72 9.23 -5.80
CA PRO A 294 5.06 8.45 -6.98
C PRO A 294 4.31 7.12 -7.08
N HIS A 295 3.37 6.79 -6.18
CA HIS A 295 2.83 5.44 -6.13
C HIS A 295 2.07 5.03 -7.40
N ASN A 296 1.03 5.78 -7.78
CA ASN A 296 0.22 5.46 -8.96
C ASN A 296 1.05 5.52 -10.25
N THR A 297 1.94 6.50 -10.35
CA THR A 297 2.81 6.67 -11.51
C THR A 297 3.84 5.56 -11.64
N LEU A 298 4.40 5.04 -10.53
CA LEU A 298 5.31 3.89 -10.56
C LEU A 298 4.59 2.59 -10.88
N HIS A 299 3.38 2.36 -10.36
CA HIS A 299 2.54 1.25 -10.81
C HIS A 299 2.35 1.27 -12.33
N ALA A 300 2.03 2.44 -12.90
CA ALA A 300 1.89 2.61 -14.33
C ALA A 300 3.20 2.50 -15.11
N TRP A 301 4.32 2.98 -14.54
CA TRP A 301 5.63 2.91 -15.15
C TRP A 301 6.12 1.47 -15.28
N ILE A 302 5.93 0.66 -14.23
CA ILE A 302 6.26 -0.78 -14.25
C ILE A 302 5.31 -1.50 -15.22
N GLY A 303 4.01 -1.17 -15.17
CA GLY A 303 3.01 -1.68 -16.10
C GLY A 303 2.73 -3.19 -15.94
N GLY A 304 2.02 -3.77 -16.92
CA GLY A 304 1.63 -5.18 -16.88
C GLY A 304 0.74 -5.48 -15.66
N TRP A 305 1.06 -6.53 -14.88
CA TRP A 305 0.30 -6.83 -13.67
C TRP A 305 0.36 -5.69 -12.64
N MET A 306 1.49 -4.99 -12.54
CA MET A 306 1.65 -3.87 -11.63
C MET A 306 0.77 -2.66 -11.98
N LEU A 307 0.10 -2.61 -13.13
CA LEU A 307 -0.73 -1.46 -13.50
C LEU A 307 -2.04 -1.34 -12.70
N GLN A 308 -2.61 -2.47 -12.26
CA GLN A 308 -4.00 -2.51 -11.79
C GLN A 308 -4.10 -3.05 -10.36
N PRO A 309 -4.96 -2.49 -9.50
CA PRO A 309 -5.22 -3.03 -8.17
C PRO A 309 -5.72 -4.49 -8.18
N ILE A 310 -6.35 -4.94 -9.27
CA ILE A 310 -6.84 -6.32 -9.41
C ILE A 310 -5.69 -7.35 -9.47
N THR A 311 -4.53 -6.94 -10.00
CA THR A 311 -3.47 -7.86 -10.42
C THR A 311 -2.08 -7.52 -9.89
N ALA A 312 -1.87 -6.33 -9.34
CA ALA A 312 -0.53 -5.88 -8.95
C ALA A 312 0.21 -6.84 -8.01
N PRO A 313 -0.41 -7.42 -6.96
CA PRO A 313 0.27 -8.38 -6.10
C PRO A 313 0.63 -9.74 -6.74
N ILE A 314 0.17 -10.04 -7.97
CA ILE A 314 0.64 -11.20 -8.75
C ILE A 314 2.14 -11.07 -9.04
N ASP A 315 2.62 -9.82 -9.15
CA ASP A 315 4.03 -9.52 -9.30
C ASP A 315 4.70 -9.42 -7.91
N PRO A 316 5.69 -10.30 -7.58
CA PRO A 316 6.42 -10.22 -6.33
C PRO A 316 7.14 -8.88 -6.06
N LEU A 317 7.36 -8.04 -7.08
CA LEU A 317 7.91 -6.68 -6.94
C LEU A 317 6.95 -5.73 -6.20
N PHE A 318 5.65 -6.04 -6.16
CA PHE A 318 4.64 -5.29 -5.41
C PHE A 318 5.03 -5.10 -3.95
N TYR A 319 5.47 -6.17 -3.28
CA TYR A 319 5.73 -6.17 -1.84
C TYR A 319 6.92 -5.30 -1.40
N PRO A 320 8.12 -5.38 -2.01
CA PRO A 320 9.21 -4.47 -1.67
C PRO A 320 8.94 -3.01 -2.09
N PHE A 321 8.10 -2.79 -3.11
CA PHE A 321 7.64 -1.48 -3.51
C PHE A 321 6.74 -0.85 -2.42
N HIS A 322 5.70 -1.57 -1.98
CA HIS A 322 4.81 -1.15 -0.89
C HIS A 322 5.48 -1.12 0.48
N ALA A 323 6.49 -1.97 0.73
CA ALA A 323 7.34 -1.85 1.90
C ALA A 323 8.08 -0.51 1.94
N ASN A 324 8.42 0.07 0.77
CA ASN A 324 9.04 1.39 0.71
C ASN A 324 8.01 2.52 0.91
N MET A 325 6.77 2.37 0.44
CA MET A 325 5.68 3.30 0.73
C MET A 325 5.46 3.44 2.25
N GLU A 326 5.50 2.30 2.95
CA GLU A 326 5.39 2.25 4.40
C GLU A 326 6.60 2.88 5.12
N ARG A 327 7.81 2.68 4.57
CA ARG A 327 9.03 3.38 5.03
C ARG A 327 8.86 4.89 4.89
N LEU A 328 8.40 5.36 3.73
CA LEU A 328 8.23 6.78 3.45
C LEU A 328 7.24 7.43 4.41
N TRP A 329 6.13 6.77 4.75
CA TRP A 329 5.26 7.25 5.83
C TRP A 329 6.01 7.45 7.16
N SER A 330 6.91 6.52 7.52
CA SER A 330 7.75 6.65 8.72
C SER A 330 8.79 7.76 8.61
N VAL A 331 9.27 8.07 7.40
CA VAL A 331 10.17 9.22 7.15
C VAL A 331 9.38 10.52 7.29
N TRP A 332 8.20 10.62 6.68
CA TRP A 332 7.32 11.79 6.72
C TRP A 332 7.04 12.23 8.17
N ARG A 333 6.66 11.28 9.04
CA ARG A 333 6.45 11.53 10.49
C ARG A 333 7.68 12.11 11.21
N LYS A 334 8.88 11.84 10.72
CA LYS A 334 10.16 12.28 11.33
C LYS A 334 10.69 13.61 10.77
N LEU A 335 10.10 14.15 9.71
CA LEU A 335 10.55 15.40 9.10
C LEU A 335 10.29 16.64 9.99
N GLY A 336 9.37 16.54 10.96
CA GLY A 336 9.19 17.56 12.00
C GLY A 336 8.36 18.79 11.59
N TYR A 337 7.63 18.75 10.47
CA TYR A 337 6.80 19.85 9.96
C TYR A 337 5.34 19.85 10.47
N GLY A 338 5.07 19.36 11.69
CA GLY A 338 3.70 19.10 12.16
C GLY A 338 3.05 17.88 11.48
N ASN A 339 3.90 16.94 11.04
CA ASN A 339 3.51 15.74 10.32
C ASN A 339 3.00 14.67 11.29
N ASP A 340 1.75 14.83 11.75
CA ASP A 340 1.10 13.92 12.67
C ASP A 340 0.12 13.00 11.94
N ASP A 341 0.04 11.74 12.37
CA ASP A 341 -1.00 10.81 11.92
C ASP A 341 -2.39 11.34 12.32
N PRO A 342 -3.46 11.03 11.55
CA PRO A 342 -4.82 11.40 11.95
C PRO A 342 -5.16 10.89 13.36
N THR A 343 -5.69 11.77 14.20
CA THR A 343 -6.17 11.42 15.56
C THR A 343 -7.66 11.06 15.57
N ASP A 344 -8.30 11.10 14.40
CA ASP A 344 -9.72 10.84 14.23
C ASP A 344 -10.06 9.38 14.66
N PRO A 345 -11.01 9.19 15.60
CA PRO A 345 -11.44 7.86 16.02
C PRO A 345 -11.93 6.96 14.89
N ASP A 346 -12.54 7.52 13.83
CA ASP A 346 -13.06 6.75 12.71
C ASP A 346 -11.92 6.19 11.84
N TRP A 347 -10.82 6.92 11.74
CA TRP A 347 -9.60 6.42 11.11
C TRP A 347 -8.91 5.39 11.99
N LEU A 348 -8.69 5.71 13.28
CA LEU A 348 -7.98 4.84 14.22
C LEU A 348 -8.69 3.50 14.47
N ASN A 349 -10.01 3.51 14.48
CA ASN A 349 -10.84 2.32 14.73
C ASN A 349 -11.34 1.64 13.45
N ALA A 350 -10.99 2.17 12.27
CA ALA A 350 -11.25 1.46 11.01
C ALA A 350 -10.66 0.05 11.08
N THR A 351 -11.49 -0.93 10.74
CA THR A 351 -11.25 -2.34 11.03
C THR A 351 -11.26 -3.18 9.75
N PHE A 352 -10.25 -4.04 9.60
CA PHE A 352 -10.10 -4.95 8.47
C PHE A 352 -9.94 -6.40 8.92
N LEU A 353 -10.06 -7.33 7.98
CA LEU A 353 -9.90 -8.76 8.20
C LEU A 353 -8.77 -9.32 7.34
N PHE A 354 -7.79 -9.96 7.98
CA PHE A 354 -6.67 -10.65 7.31
C PHE A 354 -6.49 -12.04 7.91
N TRP A 355 -6.15 -13.03 7.09
CA TRP A 355 -5.62 -14.29 7.61
C TRP A 355 -4.15 -14.12 8.02
N ASP A 356 -3.81 -14.62 9.20
CA ASP A 356 -2.42 -14.68 9.64
C ASP A 356 -1.68 -15.91 9.09
N GLU A 357 -0.41 -16.06 9.47
CA GLU A 357 0.43 -17.17 9.03
C GLU A 357 -0.04 -18.57 9.49
N ASN A 358 -0.95 -18.62 10.47
CA ASN A 358 -1.57 -19.84 10.99
C ASN A 358 -2.98 -20.06 10.42
N SER A 359 -3.34 -19.32 9.36
CA SER A 359 -4.67 -19.35 8.73
C SER A 359 -5.80 -18.96 9.68
N VAL A 360 -5.51 -18.17 10.72
CA VAL A 360 -6.53 -17.62 11.64
C VAL A 360 -6.96 -16.26 11.13
N MET A 361 -8.27 -16.03 11.06
CA MET A 361 -8.81 -14.73 10.69
C MET A 361 -8.59 -13.71 11.83
N ARG A 362 -7.85 -12.65 11.52
CA ARG A 362 -7.53 -11.56 12.44
C ARG A 362 -8.35 -10.32 12.13
N ARG A 363 -9.00 -9.80 13.16
CA ARG A 363 -9.55 -8.44 13.13
C ARG A 363 -8.46 -7.46 13.49
N VAL A 364 -8.12 -6.56 12.58
CA VAL A 364 -7.05 -5.57 12.75
C VAL A 364 -7.62 -4.16 12.72
N ARG A 365 -7.03 -3.24 13.48
CA ARG A 365 -7.38 -1.81 13.46
C ARG A 365 -6.19 -0.99 13.02
N VAL A 366 -6.45 0.16 12.38
CA VAL A 366 -5.40 1.11 11.98
C VAL A 366 -4.46 1.44 13.14
N ARG A 367 -5.02 1.76 14.31
CA ARG A 367 -4.25 2.09 15.51
C ARG A 367 -3.25 1.02 15.97
N ASP A 368 -3.52 -0.26 15.67
CA ASP A 368 -2.66 -1.37 16.10
C ASP A 368 -1.38 -1.49 15.23
N PHE A 369 -1.29 -0.71 14.15
CA PHE A 369 -0.21 -0.74 13.16
C PHE A 369 0.58 0.58 13.07
N LEU A 370 0.39 1.51 14.02
CA LEU A 370 1.07 2.82 14.00
C LEU A 370 2.49 2.78 14.59
N ASP A 371 2.79 1.80 15.46
CA ASP A 371 4.11 1.63 16.07
C ASP A 371 4.85 0.43 15.48
N LEU A 372 5.91 0.70 14.72
CA LEU A 372 6.75 -0.35 14.12
C LEU A 372 7.49 -1.19 15.15
N ASN A 373 7.81 -0.64 16.32
CA ASN A 373 8.46 -1.39 17.40
C ASN A 373 7.53 -2.47 17.93
N ALA A 374 6.25 -2.14 18.14
CA ALA A 374 5.22 -3.11 18.51
C ALA A 374 5.00 -4.19 17.44
N LEU A 375 5.22 -3.85 16.16
CA LEU A 375 5.20 -4.81 15.05
C LEU A 375 6.51 -5.63 14.89
N GLY A 376 7.55 -5.26 15.64
CA GLY A 376 8.81 -6.01 15.72
C GLY A 376 9.77 -5.81 14.55
N TYR A 377 9.68 -4.69 13.82
CA TYR A 377 10.62 -4.37 12.75
C TYR A 377 10.94 -2.88 12.65
N ARG A 378 12.00 -2.57 11.92
CA ARG A 378 12.40 -1.21 11.52
C ARG A 378 13.01 -1.23 10.13
N TYR A 379 13.16 -0.05 9.55
CA TYR A 379 13.85 0.12 8.28
C TYR A 379 15.34 0.43 8.49
N GLU A 380 16.17 -0.07 7.57
CA GLU A 380 17.56 0.35 7.44
C GLU A 380 17.64 1.85 7.15
N LYS A 381 18.63 2.52 7.73
CA LYS A 381 18.88 3.93 7.45
C LYS A 381 19.38 4.07 6.02
N VAL A 382 18.80 5.01 5.27
CA VAL A 382 19.18 5.30 3.88
C VAL A 382 19.41 6.79 3.64
N ASN A 383 19.80 7.16 2.41
CA ASN A 383 20.08 8.53 2.02
C ASN A 383 18.82 9.34 1.64
N ASP A 384 17.96 9.61 2.63
CA ASP A 384 16.75 10.44 2.45
C ASP A 384 17.10 11.90 2.11
N ALA A 385 18.29 12.34 2.53
CA ALA A 385 18.84 13.67 2.22
C ALA A 385 18.89 13.96 0.71
N SER A 386 18.89 12.92 -0.13
CA SER A 386 18.94 13.04 -1.58
C SER A 386 17.76 13.85 -2.16
N TRP A 387 16.58 13.79 -1.54
CA TRP A 387 15.40 14.57 -1.94
C TRP A 387 14.91 15.55 -0.86
N ILE A 388 15.22 15.32 0.43
CA ILE A 388 14.83 16.25 1.50
C ILE A 388 15.39 17.66 1.25
N PHE A 389 16.67 17.74 0.86
CA PHE A 389 17.37 19.00 0.62
C PHE A 389 17.46 19.34 -0.88
N PHE A 390 16.48 18.91 -1.67
CA PHE A 390 16.45 19.23 -3.09
C PHE A 390 16.36 20.75 -3.29
N ASP A 391 17.35 21.31 -3.98
CA ASP A 391 17.38 22.73 -4.32
C ASP A 391 16.67 22.98 -5.64
N ASN A 392 15.57 23.74 -5.60
CA ASN A 392 14.80 24.11 -6.78
C ASN A 392 15.32 25.39 -7.47
N SER A 393 16.35 26.04 -6.92
CA SER A 393 16.90 27.31 -7.43
C SER A 393 17.54 27.18 -8.81
N THR A 394 17.97 25.97 -9.19
CA THR A 394 18.57 25.68 -10.50
C THR A 394 17.59 25.04 -11.48
N SER A 395 16.30 24.92 -11.14
CA SER A 395 15.33 24.36 -12.07
C SER A 395 14.98 25.43 -13.11
N PRO A 396 15.25 25.21 -14.41
CA PRO A 396 14.67 26.07 -15.44
C PRO A 396 13.16 25.94 -15.25
N ARG A 397 12.50 27.06 -14.93
CA ARG A 397 11.06 27.13 -14.62
C ARG A 397 10.31 26.13 -15.49
N ALA A 398 9.81 25.07 -14.87
CA ALA A 398 8.84 24.21 -15.56
C ALA A 398 7.62 25.09 -15.88
N PRO A 399 7.02 24.94 -17.08
CA PRO A 399 5.94 25.78 -17.56
C PRO A 399 4.70 25.81 -16.66
#